data_AF-A0A0S7EU04-F1
#
_entry.id   AF-A0A0S7EU04-F1
#
_cell.length_a   1.000
_cell.length_b   1.000
_cell.length_c   1.000
_cell.angle_alpha   90.00
_cell.angle_beta   90.00
_cell.angle_gamma   90.00
#
_symmetry.space_group_name_H-M   'P 1'
#
loop_
_entity.id
_entity.type
_entity.pdbx_description
1 polymer ?
#
loop_
_entity_poly.entity_id
_entity_poly.type
_entity_poly.pdbx_seq_one_letter_code
_entity_poly.pdbx_strand_id
1 'polypeptide(L)'
;MSGNVPADAAGSLLDRALDSAVFLLRSFGPTAFLLREDGETKNFKVCLGERHTCTCPTFARERRPCKHVCWILLKKFHLPREHQYASLPGLSERQMMEVLQGSHRAKAPPLLDLGLRPPKKR
;
A
#
# COMPACT_ATOMS: atom_id res chain seq x y z
N MET A 1 16.31 -13.31 -29.42
CA MET A 1 15.16 -13.89 -28.69
C MET A 1 15.04 -13.15 -27.37
N SER A 2 14.28 -12.05 -27.35
CA SER A 2 14.16 -11.18 -26.17
C SER A 2 13.18 -11.81 -25.19
N GLY A 3 13.70 -12.26 -24.05
CA GLY A 3 12.94 -12.88 -22.97
C GLY A 3 11.93 -11.90 -22.38
N ASN A 4 10.66 -12.26 -22.47
CA ASN A 4 9.54 -11.57 -21.87
C ASN A 4 9.55 -11.88 -20.36
N VAL A 5 9.73 -10.87 -19.50
CA VAL A 5 9.65 -11.04 -18.04
C VAL A 5 8.17 -10.99 -17.65
N PRO A 6 7.60 -12.04 -17.02
CA PRO A 6 6.16 -12.10 -16.81
C PRO A 6 5.74 -11.14 -15.69
N ALA A 7 4.60 -10.48 -15.92
CA ALA A 7 3.93 -9.56 -14.99
C ALA A 7 3.44 -10.22 -13.68
N ASP A 8 3.59 -11.55 -13.54
CA ASP A 8 3.14 -12.35 -12.39
C ASP A 8 3.98 -12.20 -11.11
N ALA A 9 5.19 -11.66 -11.18
CA ALA A 9 6.05 -11.51 -10.00
C ALA A 9 5.56 -10.40 -9.04
N ALA A 10 4.84 -9.40 -9.54
CA ALA A 10 4.33 -8.30 -8.73
C ALA A 10 3.05 -8.70 -7.97
N GLY A 11 2.13 -9.43 -8.62
CA GLY A 11 0.88 -9.90 -8.00
C GLY A 11 1.12 -10.78 -6.78
N SER A 12 2.04 -11.73 -6.89
CA SER A 12 2.38 -12.66 -5.80
C SER A 12 2.95 -11.99 -4.54
N LEU A 13 3.58 -10.82 -4.64
CA LEU A 13 4.07 -10.06 -3.47
C LEU A 13 2.95 -9.27 -2.78
N LEU A 14 2.00 -8.73 -3.55
CA LEU A 14 0.85 -8.00 -3.00
C LEU A 14 -0.06 -8.95 -2.22
N ASP A 15 -0.31 -10.15 -2.75
CA ASP A 15 -1.14 -11.15 -2.10
C ASP A 15 -0.52 -11.63 -0.78
N ARG A 16 0.79 -11.92 -0.77
CA ARG A 16 1.52 -12.23 0.47
C ARG A 16 1.52 -11.06 1.48
N ALA A 17 1.51 -9.81 1.01
CA ALA A 17 1.39 -8.67 1.90
C ALA A 17 -0.02 -8.59 2.52
N LEU A 18 -1.06 -8.99 1.79
CA LEU A 18 -2.44 -8.96 2.30
C LEU A 18 -2.73 -10.04 3.35
N ASP A 19 -2.13 -11.22 3.19
CA ASP A 19 -2.30 -12.38 4.09
C ASP A 19 -1.30 -12.41 5.26
N SER A 20 -0.21 -11.63 5.19
CA SER A 20 0.79 -11.61 6.26
C SER A 20 0.31 -10.82 7.47
N ALA A 21 0.43 -11.45 8.64
CA ALA A 21 0.33 -10.77 9.92
C ALA A 21 1.62 -9.96 10.14
N VAL A 22 1.57 -8.67 9.79
CA VAL A 22 2.64 -7.70 10.06
C VAL A 22 2.09 -6.68 11.05
N PHE A 23 2.85 -6.44 12.11
CA PHE A 23 2.52 -5.49 13.16
C PHE A 23 3.25 -4.16 12.93
N LEU A 24 2.51 -3.06 12.97
CA LEU A 24 3.07 -1.72 13.03
C LEU A 24 3.46 -1.40 14.49
N LEU A 25 4.75 -1.44 14.81
CA LEU A 25 5.24 -1.20 16.16
C LEU A 25 5.39 0.28 16.51
N ARG A 26 5.84 1.10 15.55
CA ARG A 26 6.10 2.53 15.77
C ARG A 26 6.02 3.33 14.46
N SER A 27 5.62 4.59 14.55
CA SER A 27 5.78 5.58 13.49
C SER A 27 6.78 6.66 13.96
N PHE A 28 7.76 7.01 13.12
CA PHE A 28 8.74 8.08 13.36
C PHE A 28 8.38 9.38 12.61
N GLY A 29 7.30 9.35 11.84
CA GLY A 29 6.79 10.45 11.03
C GLY A 29 5.64 9.93 10.14
N PRO A 30 5.12 10.78 9.23
CA PRO A 30 4.04 10.39 8.33
C PRO A 30 4.46 9.31 7.32
N THR A 31 5.77 9.12 7.09
CA THR A 31 6.29 8.23 6.06
C THR A 31 7.31 7.20 6.55
N ALA A 32 7.64 7.19 7.85
CA ALA A 32 8.69 6.32 8.42
C ALA A 32 8.13 5.44 9.54
N PHE A 33 8.35 4.12 9.43
CA PHE A 33 7.67 3.10 10.23
C PHE A 33 8.60 1.99 10.70
N LEU A 34 8.29 1.42 11.85
CA LEU A 34 8.90 0.19 12.36
C LEU A 34 7.87 -0.93 12.33
N LEU A 35 8.17 -2.00 11.61
CA LEU A 35 7.33 -3.18 11.46
C LEU A 35 7.97 -4.41 12.10
N ARG A 36 7.14 -5.41 12.41
CA ARG A 36 7.56 -6.76 12.77
C ARG A 36 6.59 -7.76 12.16
N GLU A 37 7.13 -8.84 11.59
CA GLU A 37 6.32 -9.95 11.10
C GLU A 37 5.92 -10.85 12.27
N ASP A 38 4.74 -11.46 12.21
CA ASP A 38 4.31 -12.45 13.19
C ASP A 38 5.24 -13.66 13.22
N GLY A 39 5.54 -14.16 14.42
CA GLY A 39 6.55 -15.20 14.65
C GLY A 39 8.01 -14.72 14.65
N GLU A 40 8.28 -13.48 14.23
CA GLU A 40 9.64 -12.99 14.03
C GLU A 40 10.09 -12.03 15.15
N THR A 41 11.34 -12.15 15.59
CA THR A 41 11.92 -11.24 16.60
C THR A 41 12.51 -9.96 15.98
N LYS A 42 12.84 -10.03 14.69
CA LYS A 42 13.52 -8.94 13.97
C LYS A 42 12.53 -7.84 13.58
N ASN A 43 12.98 -6.60 13.75
CA ASN A 43 12.24 -5.42 13.32
C ASN A 43 12.73 -4.92 11.97
N PHE A 44 11.81 -4.39 11.17
CA PHE A 44 12.09 -3.81 9.86
C PHE A 44 11.71 -2.34 9.85
N LYS A 45 12.67 -1.46 9.53
CA LYS A 45 12.40 -0.05 9.29
C LYS A 45 11.98 0.12 7.84
N VAL A 46 10.92 0.87 7.60
CA VAL A 46 10.40 1.19 6.27
C VAL A 46 10.21 2.70 6.17
N CYS A 47 10.73 3.32 5.10
CA CYS A 47 10.47 4.71 4.79
C CYS A 47 9.89 4.84 3.37
N LEU A 48 8.80 5.59 3.24
CA LEU A 48 8.18 5.96 1.97
C LEU A 48 8.63 7.37 1.54
N GLY A 49 8.68 7.61 0.24
CA GLY A 49 9.19 8.84 -0.37
C GLY A 49 9.59 8.61 -1.83
N GLU A 50 10.39 9.52 -2.38
CA GLU A 50 10.87 9.47 -3.78
C GLU A 50 11.59 8.15 -4.11
N ARG A 51 12.23 7.56 -3.09
CA ARG A 51 12.64 6.15 -3.10
C ARG A 51 12.17 5.50 -1.82
N HIS A 52 11.46 4.38 -1.95
CA HIS A 52 11.15 3.56 -0.80
C HIS A 52 12.43 2.94 -0.24
N THR A 53 12.47 2.71 1.07
CA THR A 53 13.54 1.94 1.70
C THR A 53 12.97 0.97 2.71
N CYS A 54 13.58 -0.20 2.79
CA CYS A 54 13.26 -1.18 3.83
C CYS A 54 14.54 -1.90 4.28
N THR A 55 14.67 -2.15 5.58
CA THR A 55 15.83 -2.87 6.14
C THR A 55 15.71 -4.40 6.03
N CYS A 56 14.73 -4.94 5.30
CA CYS A 56 14.60 -6.38 5.11
C CYS A 56 15.56 -6.90 4.03
N PRO A 57 16.01 -8.17 4.12
CA PRO A 57 16.96 -8.74 3.16
C PRO A 57 16.45 -8.75 1.71
N THR A 58 15.15 -8.97 1.51
CA THR A 58 14.52 -8.97 0.18
C THR A 58 14.70 -7.64 -0.52
N PHE A 59 14.44 -6.53 0.18
CA PHE A 59 14.59 -5.19 -0.38
C PHE A 59 16.05 -4.88 -0.74
N ALA A 60 16.98 -5.25 0.16
CA ALA A 60 18.42 -5.06 -0.06
C ALA A 60 18.93 -5.79 -1.32
N ARG A 61 18.41 -7.00 -1.58
CA ARG A 61 18.77 -7.81 -2.75
C ARG A 61 18.12 -7.32 -4.04
N GLU A 62 16.83 -7.04 -4.02
CA GLU A 62 16.03 -6.84 -5.24
C GLU A 62 15.91 -5.38 -5.65
N ARG A 63 16.08 -4.43 -4.72
CA ARG A 63 15.87 -2.99 -4.93
C ARG A 63 14.49 -2.65 -5.53
N ARG A 64 13.49 -3.48 -5.22
CA ARG A 64 12.07 -3.33 -5.59
C ARG A 64 11.20 -3.31 -4.32
N PRO A 65 9.94 -2.83 -4.39
CA PRO A 65 9.02 -2.88 -3.26
C PRO A 65 8.90 -4.30 -2.70
N CYS A 66 9.28 -4.46 -1.43
CA CYS A 66 9.15 -5.73 -0.73
C CYS A 66 7.76 -5.80 -0.07
N LYS A 67 7.40 -6.98 0.47
CA LYS A 67 6.13 -7.17 1.17
C LYS A 67 5.85 -6.12 2.27
N HIS A 68 6.88 -5.60 2.93
CA HIS A 68 6.72 -4.55 3.96
C HIS A 68 6.30 -3.20 3.37
N VAL A 69 6.92 -2.80 2.26
CA VAL A 69 6.55 -1.57 1.56
C VAL A 69 5.11 -1.71 1.04
N CYS A 70 4.81 -2.83 0.40
CA CYS A 70 3.47 -3.14 -0.09
C CYS A 70 2.44 -3.17 1.05
N TRP A 71 2.75 -3.79 2.19
CA TRP A 71 1.86 -3.85 3.34
C TRP A 71 1.51 -2.45 3.87
N ILE A 72 2.48 -1.54 3.96
CA ILE A 72 2.20 -0.17 4.41
C ILE A 72 1.27 0.54 3.42
N LEU A 73 1.54 0.45 2.13
CA LEU A 73 0.70 1.08 1.10
C LEU A 73 -0.73 0.51 1.13
N LEU A 74 -0.87 -0.83 1.17
CA LEU A 74 -2.16 -1.51 1.08
C LEU A 74 -2.96 -1.52 2.39
N LYS A 75 -2.32 -1.76 3.54
CA LYS A 75 -3.01 -1.95 4.83
C LYS A 75 -3.02 -0.70 5.69
N LYS A 76 -1.90 0.05 5.77
CA LYS A 76 -1.85 1.28 6.57
C LYS A 76 -2.51 2.45 5.85
N PHE A 77 -2.18 2.64 4.56
CA PHE A 77 -2.76 3.74 3.77
C PHE A 77 -4.02 3.35 3.01
N HIS A 78 -4.37 2.06 3.00
CA HIS A 78 -5.57 1.55 2.32
C HIS A 78 -5.57 1.90 0.83
N LEU A 79 -4.42 1.78 0.16
CA LEU A 79 -4.38 1.80 -1.29
C LEU A 79 -5.06 0.54 -1.83
N PRO A 80 -5.96 0.64 -2.82
CA PRO A 80 -6.44 -0.52 -3.54
C PRO A 80 -5.26 -1.33 -4.11
N ARG A 81 -5.39 -2.65 -4.13
CA ARG A 81 -4.37 -3.56 -4.68
C ARG A 81 -4.00 -3.20 -6.13
N GLU A 82 -5.00 -2.82 -6.90
CA GLU A 82 -4.85 -2.46 -8.32
C GLU A 82 -4.30 -1.04 -8.52
N HIS A 83 -4.10 -0.27 -7.44
CA HIS A 83 -3.62 1.10 -7.54
C HIS A 83 -2.15 1.12 -7.94
N GLN A 84 -1.82 1.89 -8.98
CA GLN A 84 -0.47 1.96 -9.55
C GLN A 84 0.63 2.23 -8.50
N TYR A 85 0.35 3.04 -7.47
CA TYR A 85 1.30 3.38 -6.42
C TYR A 85 1.77 2.17 -5.59
N ALA A 86 0.97 1.11 -5.49
CA ALA A 86 1.30 -0.07 -4.69
C ALA A 86 2.53 -0.85 -5.22
N SER A 87 2.86 -0.69 -6.50
CA SER A 87 3.95 -1.41 -7.18
C SER A 87 5.13 -0.51 -7.59
N LEU A 88 5.04 0.81 -7.38
CA LEU A 88 6.12 1.73 -7.71
C LEU A 88 7.28 1.62 -6.71
N PRO A 89 8.55 1.77 -7.17
CA PRO A 89 9.73 1.75 -6.30
C PRO A 89 9.86 3.00 -5.41
N GLY A 90 9.06 4.02 -5.68
CA GLY A 90 9.06 5.30 -5.00
C GLY A 90 7.89 6.16 -5.48
N LEU A 91 7.57 7.19 -4.71
CA LEU A 91 6.48 8.12 -4.98
C LEU A 91 7.02 9.54 -4.91
N SER A 92 6.70 10.35 -5.91
CA SER A 92 7.03 11.78 -5.88
C SER A 92 6.35 12.48 -4.70
N GLU A 93 6.78 13.68 -4.34
CA GLU A 93 6.18 14.44 -3.24
C GLU A 93 4.66 14.59 -3.41
N ARG A 94 4.20 14.93 -4.62
CA ARG A 94 2.76 15.00 -4.92
C ARG A 94 2.05 13.68 -4.68
N GLN A 95 2.59 12.56 -5.19
CA GLN A 95 1.99 11.24 -5.02
C GLN A 95 1.97 10.82 -3.54
N MET A 96 3.04 11.12 -2.80
CA MET A 96 3.08 10.92 -1.34
C MET A 96 2.00 11.74 -0.64
N MET A 97 1.80 13.01 -1.01
CA MET A 97 0.75 13.85 -0.44
C MET A 97 -0.65 13.29 -0.72
N GLU A 98 -0.91 12.79 -1.93
CA GLU A 98 -2.18 12.15 -2.27
C GLU A 98 -2.45 10.91 -1.39
N VAL A 99 -1.41 10.09 -1.13
CA VAL A 99 -1.48 8.93 -0.23
C VAL A 99 -1.72 9.35 1.23
N LEU A 100 -1.00 10.37 1.70
CA LEU A 100 -1.11 10.87 3.08
C LEU A 100 -2.49 11.50 3.36
N GLN A 101 -3.05 12.20 2.37
CA GLN A 101 -4.39 12.80 2.45
C GLN A 101 -5.52 11.78 2.24
N GLY A 102 -5.20 10.58 1.72
CA GLY A 102 -6.20 9.58 1.38
C GLY A 102 -7.01 9.91 0.12
N SER A 103 -6.54 10.86 -0.70
CA SER A 103 -7.20 11.32 -1.93
C SER A 103 -7.25 10.26 -3.03
N HIS A 104 -6.49 9.16 -2.88
CA HIS A 104 -6.53 7.99 -3.75
C HIS A 104 -7.76 7.11 -3.53
N ARG A 105 -8.47 7.27 -2.40
CA ARG A 105 -9.71 6.56 -2.14
C ARG A 105 -10.76 7.18 -3.06
N ALA A 106 -11.22 6.41 -4.04
CA ALA A 106 -12.33 6.84 -4.88
C ALA A 106 -13.43 7.41 -3.99
N LYS A 107 -13.94 8.59 -4.34
CA LYS A 107 -15.10 9.19 -3.68
C LYS A 107 -16.15 8.07 -3.64
N ALA A 108 -16.61 7.71 -2.44
CA ALA A 108 -17.71 6.77 -2.31
C ALA A 108 -18.79 7.18 -3.33
N PRO A 109 -19.37 6.25 -4.10
CA PRO A 109 -20.46 6.60 -4.99
C PRO A 109 -21.44 7.44 -4.18
N PRO A 110 -21.83 8.64 -4.65
CA PRO A 110 -22.81 9.43 -3.93
C PRO A 110 -23.99 8.52 -3.59
N LEU A 111 -24.33 8.40 -2.30
CA LEU A 111 -25.54 7.71 -1.86
C LEU A 111 -26.77 8.54 -2.24
N LEU A 112 -26.94 8.82 -3.53
CA LEU A 112 -28.01 9.63 -4.10
C LEU A 112 -28.41 9.06 -5.46
N ASP A 113 -28.91 7.82 -5.50
CA ASP A 113 -29.95 7.44 -6.48
C ASP A 113 -30.72 6.14 -6.15
N LEU A 114 -31.00 5.85 -4.87
CA LEU A 114 -32.08 4.91 -4.54
C LEU A 114 -33.34 5.75 -4.30
N GLY A 115 -34.02 6.07 -5.40
CA GLY A 115 -35.20 6.92 -5.48
C GLY A 115 -36.39 6.50 -4.60
N LEU A 116 -36.30 6.77 -3.30
CA LEU A 116 -37.44 6.83 -2.39
C LEU A 116 -38.25 8.09 -2.72
N ARG A 117 -39.29 7.93 -3.56
CA ARG A 117 -40.33 8.95 -3.73
C ARG A 117 -40.99 9.20 -2.38
N PRO A 118 -41.14 10.45 -1.92
CA PRO A 118 -41.89 10.74 -0.70
C PRO A 118 -43.37 10.37 -0.90
N PRO A 119 -44.07 9.88 0.14
CA PRO A 119 -45.48 9.53 0.03
C PRO A 119 -46.30 10.79 -0.26
N LYS A 120 -47.21 10.68 -1.25
CA LYS A 120 -48.20 11.73 -1.55
C LYS A 120 -49.07 11.95 -0.32
N LYS A 121 -49.05 13.17 0.23
CA LYS A 121 -50.00 13.60 1.27
C LYS A 121 -51.40 13.62 0.64
N ARG A 122 -52.36 13.01 1.33
CA ARG A 122 -53.78 12.98 0.99
C ARG A 122 -54.50 14.06 1.76
#